data_AF-A0A349UQM7-F1
#
_entry.id   AF-A0A349UQM7-F1
#
_cell.length_a   1.000
_cell.length_b   1.000
_cell.length_c   1.000
_cell.angle_alpha   90.00
_cell.angle_beta   90.00
_cell.angle_gamma   90.00
#
_symmetry.space_group_name_H-M   'P 1'
#
loop_
_entity.id
_entity.type
_entity.pdbx_description
1 polymer ?
#
loop_
_entity_poly.entity_id
_entity_poly.type
_entity_poly.pdbx_seq_one_letter_code
_entity_poly.pdbx_strand_id
1 'polypeptide(L)'
;SPTDAHALRAAAGRLQRMRRVLHPAEVVLAGPPNAGKSTLANALVGRAVSIVSDTPGTTRDWVRELALPRGLPVWLTDTAGLWDVQSPEDAEAVRRARDRAGRADLVLLVESGEPFRVPDWLDAKRVLRVAAKCDLPAAPADCDVRVSART
;
A
#
# COMPACT_ATOMS: atom_id res chain seq x y z
N SER A 1 27.65 8.76 33.75
CA SER A 1 28.90 8.58 33.00
C SER A 1 28.61 8.45 31.50
N PRO A 2 29.58 8.67 30.59
CA PRO A 2 29.41 8.41 29.16
C PRO A 2 28.91 6.99 28.86
N THR A 3 29.28 6.01 29.70
CA THR A 3 28.84 4.61 29.65
C THR A 3 27.34 4.45 29.89
N ASP A 4 26.79 5.21 30.85
CA ASP A 4 25.34 5.18 31.14
C ASP A 4 24.52 5.74 29.97
N ALA A 5 25.02 6.80 29.33
CA ALA A 5 24.37 7.38 28.16
C ALA A 5 24.36 6.42 26.95
N HIS A 6 25.43 5.63 26.76
CA HIS A 6 25.48 4.60 25.72
C HIS A 6 24.49 3.45 26.01
N ALA A 7 24.46 2.96 27.25
CA ALA A 7 23.54 1.92 27.67
C ALA A 7 22.06 2.36 27.53
N LEU A 8 21.73 3.60 27.93
CA LEU A 8 20.40 4.18 27.74
C LEU A 8 20.02 4.29 26.27
N ARG A 9 20.93 4.72 25.38
CA ARG A 9 20.67 4.76 23.93
C ARG A 9 20.44 3.37 23.35
N ALA A 10 21.22 2.37 23.77
CA ALA A 10 21.05 0.99 23.33
C ALA A 10 19.71 0.39 23.81
N ALA A 11 19.30 0.68 25.04
CA ALA A 11 17.98 0.29 25.57
C ALA A 11 16.84 0.99 24.82
N ALA A 12 16.93 2.29 24.58
CA ALA A 12 15.95 3.06 23.81
C ALA A 12 15.80 2.52 22.38
N GLY A 13 16.91 2.17 21.72
CA GLY A 13 16.88 1.55 20.39
C GLY A 13 16.18 0.19 20.37
N ARG A 14 16.34 -0.63 21.43
CA ARG A 14 15.59 -1.90 21.57
C ARG A 14 14.09 -1.66 21.73
N LEU A 15 13.71 -0.72 22.59
CA LEU A 15 12.30 -0.36 22.81
C LEU A 15 11.64 0.16 21.53
N GLN A 16 12.33 1.00 20.75
CA GLN A 16 11.81 1.48 19.46
C GLN A 16 11.57 0.34 18.46
N ARG A 17 12.47 -0.64 18.39
CA ARG A 17 12.26 -1.83 17.54
C ARG A 17 11.07 -2.66 18.01
N MET A 18 10.96 -2.91 19.32
CA MET A 18 9.82 -3.64 19.88
C MET A 18 8.48 -2.95 19.60
N ARG A 19 8.44 -1.61 19.70
CA ARG A 19 7.22 -0.85 19.39
C ARG A 19 6.74 -1.07 17.95
N ARG A 20 7.64 -1.19 16.97
CA ARG A 20 7.27 -1.47 15.57
C ARG A 20 6.74 -2.88 15.37
N VAL A 21 7.17 -3.84 16.19
CA VAL A 21 6.65 -5.22 16.17
C VAL A 21 5.27 -5.29 16.82
N LEU A 22 5.09 -4.60 17.95
CA LEU A 22 3.83 -4.58 18.70
C LEU A 22 2.75 -3.69 18.05
N HIS A 23 3.19 -2.65 17.33
CA HIS A 23 2.32 -1.74 16.58
C HIS A 23 2.86 -1.61 15.16
N PRO A 24 2.62 -2.61 14.30
CA PRO A 24 2.97 -2.55 12.89
C PRO A 24 2.28 -1.35 12.22
N ALA A 25 3.03 -0.64 11.38
CA ALA A 25 2.50 0.46 10.59
C ALA A 25 1.47 -0.07 9.58
N GLU A 26 0.52 0.79 9.24
CA GLU A 26 -0.48 0.51 8.24
C GLU A 26 -0.07 1.02 6.86
N VAL A 27 0.01 0.09 5.91
CA VAL A 27 0.32 0.35 4.50
C VAL A 27 -0.91 0.02 3.66
N VAL A 28 -1.41 0.99 2.89
CA VAL A 28 -2.59 0.81 2.04
C VAL A 28 -2.19 0.86 0.57
N LEU A 29 -2.66 -0.11 -0.21
CA LEU A 29 -2.56 -0.10 -1.66
C LEU A 29 -3.76 0.67 -2.23
N ALA A 30 -3.49 1.79 -2.89
CA ALA A 30 -4.51 2.62 -3.55
C ALA A 30 -4.14 2.85 -5.01
N GLY A 31 -5.07 3.38 -5.80
CA GLY A 31 -4.88 3.63 -7.23
C GLY A 31 -6.10 3.18 -8.04
N PRO A 32 -6.08 3.33 -9.36
CA PRO A 32 -7.22 2.99 -10.21
C PRO A 32 -7.55 1.49 -10.14
N PRO A 33 -8.77 1.09 -10.55
CA PRO A 33 -9.10 -0.31 -10.82
C PRO A 33 -8.06 -0.95 -11.73
N ASN A 34 -7.80 -2.25 -11.54
CA ASN A 34 -6.90 -3.05 -12.40
C ASN A 34 -5.43 -2.60 -12.47
N ALA A 35 -5.00 -1.66 -11.61
CA ALA A 35 -3.61 -1.20 -11.53
C ALA A 35 -2.60 -2.28 -11.07
N GLY A 36 -3.07 -3.43 -10.60
CA GLY A 36 -2.21 -4.52 -10.08
C GLY A 36 -2.03 -4.51 -8.56
N LYS A 37 -2.89 -3.81 -7.81
CA LYS A 37 -2.87 -3.73 -6.34
C LYS A 37 -2.88 -5.10 -5.68
N SER A 38 -3.84 -5.96 -6.04
CA SER A 38 -3.98 -7.32 -5.49
C SER A 38 -2.81 -8.23 -5.85
N THR A 39 -2.25 -8.10 -7.05
CA THR A 39 -1.02 -8.81 -7.45
C THR A 39 0.16 -8.38 -6.58
N LEU A 40 0.34 -7.06 -6.37
CA LEU A 40 1.37 -6.53 -5.50
C LEU A 40 1.17 -6.95 -4.04
N ALA A 41 -0.08 -6.98 -3.56
CA ALA A 41 -0.42 -7.48 -2.24
C ALA A 41 0.05 -8.93 -2.05
N ASN A 42 -0.33 -9.80 -2.99
CA ASN A 42 0.05 -11.22 -2.96
C ASN A 42 1.57 -11.39 -2.99
N ALA A 43 2.28 -10.61 -3.81
CA ALA A 43 3.74 -10.66 -3.89
C ALA A 43 4.42 -10.18 -2.59
N LEU A 44 3.94 -9.09 -1.98
CA LEU A 44 4.49 -8.55 -0.74
C LEU A 44 4.21 -9.44 0.48
N VAL A 45 3.06 -10.11 0.49
CA VAL A 45 2.70 -11.07 1.56
C VAL A 45 3.36 -12.44 1.32
N GLY A 46 3.67 -12.79 0.07
CA GLY A 46 4.29 -14.06 -0.32
C GLY A 46 3.30 -15.22 -0.48
N ARG A 47 2.00 -14.95 -0.54
CA ARG A 47 0.93 -15.93 -0.84
C ARG A 47 -0.28 -15.22 -1.45
N ALA A 48 -1.17 -15.99 -2.08
CA ALA A 48 -2.44 -15.46 -2.59
C ALA A 48 -3.41 -15.15 -1.45
N VAL A 49 -3.55 -13.88 -1.10
CA VAL A 49 -4.49 -13.35 -0.08
C VAL A 49 -5.61 -12.52 -0.69
N SER A 50 -5.35 -11.88 -1.83
CA SER A 50 -6.32 -11.09 -2.58
C SER A 50 -6.67 -11.75 -3.92
N ILE A 51 -7.93 -11.60 -4.32
CA ILE A 51 -8.42 -12.02 -5.64
C ILE A 51 -7.84 -11.09 -6.70
N VAL A 52 -7.27 -11.66 -7.77
CA VAL A 52 -6.82 -10.92 -8.94
C VAL A 52 -7.86 -11.09 -10.05
N SER A 53 -8.40 -9.98 -10.55
CA SER A 53 -9.35 -9.98 -11.65
C SER A 53 -9.27 -8.65 -12.41
N ASP A 54 -9.56 -8.70 -13.71
CA ASP A 54 -9.68 -7.51 -14.56
C ASP A 54 -11.07 -6.86 -14.46
N THR A 55 -12.02 -7.50 -13.76
CA THR A 55 -13.34 -6.91 -13.50
C THR A 55 -13.24 -5.88 -12.36
N PRO A 56 -13.58 -4.60 -12.59
CA PRO A 56 -13.61 -3.59 -11.55
C PRO A 56 -14.53 -3.99 -10.39
N GLY A 57 -14.20 -3.52 -9.18
CA GLY A 57 -15.04 -3.77 -7.99
C GLY A 57 -15.04 -5.22 -7.49
N THR A 58 -14.07 -6.05 -7.90
CA THR A 58 -13.92 -7.43 -7.41
C THR A 58 -13.41 -7.51 -5.97
N THR A 59 -12.60 -6.54 -5.53
CA THR A 59 -12.22 -6.35 -4.13
C THR A 59 -13.30 -5.53 -3.41
N ARG A 60 -14.48 -6.12 -3.17
CA ARG A 60 -15.62 -5.45 -2.51
C ARG A 60 -15.36 -5.13 -1.04
N ASP A 61 -14.62 -6.01 -0.38
CA ASP A 61 -14.08 -5.79 0.96
C ASP A 61 -12.55 -5.73 0.87
N TRP A 62 -11.95 -4.82 1.64
CA TRP A 62 -10.50 -4.72 1.71
C TRP A 62 -9.93 -5.97 2.40
N VAL A 63 -8.83 -6.48 1.88
CA VAL A 63 -8.09 -7.58 2.51
C VAL A 63 -6.93 -6.98 3.29
N ARG A 64 -6.82 -7.32 4.57
CA ARG A 64 -5.70 -6.88 5.43
C ARG A 64 -4.89 -8.08 5.87
N GLU A 65 -3.59 -8.03 5.62
CA GLU A 65 -2.66 -9.11 5.94
C GLU A 65 -1.36 -8.55 6.51
N LEU A 66 -0.68 -9.36 7.33
CA LEU A 66 0.63 -8.99 7.85
C LEU A 66 1.70 -9.32 6.78
N ALA A 67 2.41 -8.30 6.32
CA ALA A 67 3.58 -8.46 5.47
C ALA A 67 4.86 -8.22 6.28
N LEU A 68 5.96 -8.88 5.88
CA LEU A 68 7.28 -8.76 6.54
C LEU A 68 8.37 -8.28 5.57
N PRO A 69 8.20 -7.12 4.90
CA PRO A 69 9.23 -6.57 4.02
C PRO A 69 10.55 -6.42 4.80
N ARG A 70 11.58 -7.16 4.37
CA ARG A 70 12.90 -7.20 5.03
C ARG A 70 12.82 -7.48 6.54
N GLY A 71 11.81 -8.24 6.98
CA GLY A 71 11.60 -8.61 8.38
C GLY A 71 10.92 -7.55 9.26
N LEU A 72 10.47 -6.41 8.70
CA LEU A 72 9.71 -5.41 9.43
C LEU A 72 8.20 -5.66 9.25
N PRO A 73 7.43 -5.96 10.33
CA PRO A 73 5.99 -6.18 10.20
C PRO A 73 5.26 -4.90 9.81
N VAL A 74 4.37 -5.02 8.83
CA VAL A 74 3.41 -3.98 8.43
C VAL A 74 2.05 -4.62 8.15
N TRP A 75 0.97 -3.91 8.46
CA TRP A 75 -0.36 -4.27 8.01
C TRP A 75 -0.54 -3.79 6.58
N LEU A 76 -0.50 -4.70 5.62
CA LEU A 76 -0.78 -4.40 4.23
C LEU A 76 -2.28 -4.53 3.97
N THR A 77 -2.91 -3.47 3.46
CA THR A 77 -4.33 -3.47 3.10
C THR A 77 -4.50 -3.27 1.60
N ASP A 78 -5.13 -4.24 0.93
CA ASP A 78 -5.55 -4.15 -0.46
C ASP A 78 -6.96 -3.57 -0.57
N THR A 79 -7.21 -2.71 -1.55
CA THR A 79 -8.49 -1.98 -1.71
C THR A 79 -9.05 -2.13 -3.12
N ALA A 80 -10.36 -1.88 -3.30
CA ALA A 80 -11.04 -1.89 -4.61
C ALA A 80 -10.35 -0.99 -5.65
N GLY A 81 -9.75 0.11 -5.20
CA GLY A 81 -9.22 1.18 -6.02
C GLY A 81 -10.08 2.44 -5.93
N LEU A 82 -9.72 3.44 -6.74
CA LEU A 82 -10.37 4.74 -6.80
C LEU A 82 -10.78 5.02 -8.24
N TRP A 83 -12.07 5.25 -8.48
CA TRP A 83 -12.64 5.55 -9.79
C TRP A 83 -13.87 6.44 -9.66
N ASP A 84 -14.35 6.94 -10.80
CA ASP A 84 -15.58 7.72 -10.86
C ASP A 84 -16.80 6.84 -10.61
N VAL A 85 -17.53 7.17 -9.56
CA VAL A 85 -18.70 6.43 -9.09
C VAL A 85 -19.82 6.43 -10.14
N GLN A 86 -20.23 5.23 -10.61
CA GLN A 86 -21.35 5.08 -11.54
C GLN A 86 -22.59 4.42 -10.90
N SER A 87 -22.46 3.85 -9.71
CA SER A 87 -23.56 3.22 -8.97
C SER A 87 -23.44 3.46 -7.45
N PRO A 88 -24.52 3.22 -6.67
CA PRO A 88 -24.45 3.26 -5.21
C PRO A 88 -23.42 2.29 -4.61
N GLU A 89 -23.24 1.12 -5.23
CA GLU A 89 -22.25 0.13 -4.83
C GLU A 89 -20.82 0.64 -5.05
N ASP A 90 -20.57 1.31 -6.18
CA ASP A 90 -19.30 1.98 -6.44
C ASP A 90 -19.01 3.07 -5.39
N ALA A 91 -20.04 3.85 -5.02
CA ALA A 91 -19.91 4.93 -4.05
C ALA A 91 -19.42 4.40 -2.70
N GLU A 92 -19.97 3.28 -2.27
CA GLU A 92 -19.58 2.59 -1.05
C GLU A 92 -18.13 2.10 -1.12
N ALA A 93 -17.76 1.39 -2.19
CA ALA A 93 -16.43 0.83 -2.37
C ALA A 93 -15.35 1.92 -2.41
N VAL A 94 -15.57 2.98 -3.20
CA VAL A 94 -14.65 4.12 -3.31
C VAL A 94 -14.54 4.86 -1.98
N ARG A 95 -15.65 5.07 -1.26
CA ARG A 95 -15.62 5.71 0.06
C ARG A 95 -14.77 4.93 1.06
N ARG A 96 -14.95 3.60 1.14
CA ARG A 96 -14.15 2.75 2.04
C ARG A 96 -12.67 2.78 1.66
N ALA A 97 -12.34 2.69 0.38
CA ALA A 97 -10.96 2.77 -0.09
C ALA A 97 -10.31 4.12 0.30
N ARG A 98 -11.05 5.22 0.10
CA ARG A 98 -10.62 6.57 0.50
C ARG A 98 -10.41 6.69 2.01
N ASP A 99 -11.36 6.25 2.82
CA ASP A 99 -11.28 6.33 4.28
C ASP A 99 -10.08 5.53 4.82
N ARG A 100 -9.82 4.36 4.22
CA ARG A 100 -8.68 3.52 4.57
C ARG A 100 -7.36 4.22 4.22
N ALA A 101 -7.22 4.67 2.97
CA ALA A 101 -6.01 5.36 2.52
C ALA A 101 -5.73 6.64 3.32
N GLY A 102 -6.76 7.41 3.69
CA GLY A 102 -6.59 8.65 4.46
C GLY A 102 -6.03 8.42 5.88
N ARG A 103 -6.31 7.25 6.47
CA ARG A 103 -5.87 6.87 7.83
C ARG A 103 -4.54 6.10 7.86
N ALA A 104 -4.01 5.71 6.71
CA ALA A 104 -2.79 4.92 6.61
C ALA A 104 -1.56 5.72 7.06
N ASP A 105 -0.55 5.00 7.59
CA ASP A 105 0.78 5.56 7.83
C ASP A 105 1.53 5.77 6.50
N LEU A 106 1.30 4.87 5.53
CA LEU A 106 1.85 4.93 4.18
C LEU A 106 0.81 4.45 3.16
N VAL A 107 0.74 5.14 2.02
CA VAL A 107 -0.04 4.72 0.86
C VAL A 107 0.91 4.37 -0.28
N LEU A 108 0.79 3.15 -0.79
CA LEU A 108 1.39 2.74 -2.04
C LEU A 108 0.39 3.08 -3.15
N LEU A 109 0.65 4.16 -3.88
CA LEU A 109 -0.17 4.54 -5.01
C LEU A 109 0.27 3.72 -6.23
N VAL A 110 -0.48 2.68 -6.54
CA VAL A 110 -0.18 1.72 -7.60
C VAL A 110 -0.79 2.22 -8.90
N GLU A 111 0.05 2.36 -9.92
CA GLU A 111 -0.28 2.92 -11.22
C GLU A 111 0.23 1.98 -12.32
N SER A 112 -0.54 1.84 -13.41
CA SER A 112 -0.17 1.05 -14.58
C SER A 112 -0.64 1.82 -15.81
N GLY A 113 0.27 2.40 -16.58
CA GLY A 113 -0.09 3.28 -17.69
C GLY A 113 -0.05 4.75 -17.30
N GLU A 114 -1.21 5.40 -17.44
CA GLU A 114 -1.38 6.84 -17.18
C GLU A 114 -1.16 7.21 -15.70
N PRO A 115 -0.52 8.35 -15.42
CA PRO A 115 -0.38 8.86 -14.06
C PRO A 115 -1.73 9.11 -13.40
N PHE A 116 -1.94 8.53 -12.23
CA PHE A 116 -3.04 8.84 -11.33
C PHE A 116 -2.67 10.02 -10.46
N ARG A 117 -3.42 11.12 -10.57
CA ARG A 117 -3.22 12.30 -9.73
C ARG A 117 -3.45 11.94 -8.27
N VAL A 118 -2.49 12.25 -7.40
CA VAL A 118 -2.68 12.15 -5.95
C VAL A 118 -3.87 13.03 -5.55
N PRO A 119 -4.94 12.46 -4.96
CA PRO A 119 -6.10 13.24 -4.57
C PRO A 119 -5.76 14.24 -3.45
N ASP A 120 -6.37 15.42 -3.46
CA ASP A 120 -6.05 16.49 -2.50
C ASP A 120 -6.32 16.12 -1.02
N TRP A 121 -7.18 15.12 -0.77
CA TRP A 121 -7.46 14.62 0.57
C TRP A 121 -6.38 13.67 1.10
N LEU A 122 -5.45 13.23 0.25
CA LEU A 122 -4.35 12.36 0.61
C LEU A 122 -3.07 13.18 0.79
N ASP A 123 -2.46 13.06 1.96
CA ASP A 123 -1.20 13.75 2.25
C ASP A 123 -0.07 13.15 1.40
N ALA A 124 0.43 13.93 0.44
CA ALA A 124 1.48 13.51 -0.49
C ALA A 124 2.76 13.04 0.20
N LYS A 125 3.05 13.47 1.44
CA LYS A 125 4.22 13.01 2.21
C LYS A 125 4.11 11.54 2.65
N ARG A 126 2.89 10.99 2.68
CA ARG A 126 2.60 9.59 3.01
C ARG A 126 2.40 8.74 1.76
N VAL A 127 2.70 9.25 0.56
CA VAL A 127 2.50 8.53 -0.70
C VAL A 127 3.84 8.07 -1.26
N LEU A 128 3.92 6.79 -1.61
CA LEU A 128 4.96 6.21 -2.45
C LEU A 128 4.31 5.76 -3.76
N ARG A 129 4.78 6.26 -4.90
CA ARG A 129 4.25 5.91 -6.22
C ARG A 129 4.90 4.65 -6.75
N VAL A 130 4.06 3.68 -7.10
CA VAL A 130 4.47 2.36 -7.58
C VAL A 130 3.98 2.16 -9.00
N ALA A 131 4.90 2.18 -9.96
CA ALA A 131 4.63 1.79 -11.34
C ALA A 131 4.62 0.26 -11.45
N ALA A 132 3.42 -0.32 -11.48
CA ALA A 132 3.19 -1.73 -11.74
C ALA A 132 3.18 -2.02 -13.25
N LYS A 133 3.31 -3.31 -13.60
CA LYS A 133 3.34 -3.79 -14.99
C LYS A 133 4.40 -3.06 -15.84
N CYS A 134 5.55 -2.74 -15.24
CA CYS A 134 6.59 -1.96 -15.92
C CYS A 134 7.27 -2.68 -17.09
N ASP A 135 6.97 -3.97 -17.27
CA ASP A 135 7.30 -4.77 -18.45
C ASP A 135 6.46 -4.43 -19.69
N LEU A 136 5.37 -3.66 -19.54
CA LEU A 136 4.58 -3.13 -20.65
C LEU A 136 5.13 -1.75 -21.11
N PRO A 137 5.03 -1.40 -22.40
CA PRO A 137 5.62 -0.20 -22.99
C PRO A 137 5.04 1.15 -22.49
N ALA A 138 4.21 1.15 -21.45
CA ALA A 138 3.52 2.32 -20.89
C ALA A 138 3.76 2.47 -19.37
N ALA A 139 4.97 2.23 -18.88
CA ALA A 139 5.27 2.45 -17.45
C ALA A 139 5.29 3.97 -17.12
N PRO A 140 4.66 4.42 -16.02
CA PRO A 140 4.73 5.82 -15.60
C PRO A 140 6.19 6.30 -15.44
N ALA A 141 6.50 7.48 -15.99
CA ALA A 141 7.83 8.09 -15.89
C ALA A 141 8.11 8.62 -14.47
N ASP A 142 7.08 9.14 -13.80
CA ASP A 142 7.14 9.75 -12.47
C ASP A 142 6.67 8.76 -11.39
N CYS A 143 7.59 7.90 -10.93
CA CYS A 143 7.34 6.87 -9.90
C CYS A 143 8.55 6.68 -8.99
N ASP A 144 8.32 6.29 -7.73
CA ASP A 144 9.40 6.00 -6.77
C ASP A 144 9.93 4.57 -6.93
N VAL A 145 9.04 3.63 -7.29
CA VAL A 145 9.35 2.21 -7.42
C VAL A 145 8.70 1.63 -8.67
N ARG A 146 9.44 0.78 -9.39
CA ARG A 146 8.95 0.00 -10.54
C ARG A 146 8.86 -1.47 -10.18
N VAL A 147 7.73 -2.10 -10.50
CA VAL A 147 7.48 -3.52 -10.24
C VAL A 147 6.95 -4.18 -11.50
N SER A 148 7.64 -5.24 -11.96
CA SER A 148 7.14 -6.07 -13.07
C SER A 148 6.07 -7.02 -12.56
N ALA A 149 5.04 -7.25 -13.37
CA ALA A 149 3.96 -8.17 -13.04
C ALA A 149 4.29 -9.64 -13.34
N ARG A 150 5.53 -9.97 -13.76
CA ARG A 150 5.99 -11.36 -13.85
C ARG A 150 6.21 -11.93 -12.46
N THR A 151 5.13 -12.43 -11.87
CA THR A 151 5.09 -13.32 -10.71
C THR A 151 4.19 -14.48 -11.02
#